data_AF-A0A6N9J3M3-F1
#
_entry.id   AF-A0A6N9J3M3-F1
#
_cell.length_a   1.000
_cell.length_b   1.000
_cell.length_c   1.000
_cell.angle_alpha   90.00
_cell.angle_beta   90.00
_cell.angle_gamma   90.00
#
_symmetry.space_group_name_H-M   'P 1'
#
loop_
_entity.id
_entity.type
_entity.pdbx_description
1 polymer ?
#
loop_
_entity_poly.entity_id
_entity_poly.type
_entity_poly.pdbx_seq_one_letter_code
_entity_poly.pdbx_strand_id
1 'polypeptide(L)'
;MSDQLISNTCENLSREYDCSDIELIDDQLEKKLIVIDDIAKVAHSGQSLCGKIIKGSSKNNPQKIKKFGEKLTELDREIEVMGMSNPEIKPLTDMFSKRKENVDGENICLLAIATRKCYLELFDESEKMKSILKSCMKKLLSLQVGYISHNSINVAVPGR
;
A
#
# COMPACT_ATOMS: atom_id res chain seq x y z
N MET A 1 27.49 -17.76 16.09
CA MET A 1 27.86 -17.97 14.67
C MET A 1 26.97 -17.16 13.73
N SER A 2 25.66 -17.07 14.01
CA SER A 2 24.69 -16.19 13.32
C SER A 2 25.06 -14.71 13.35
N ASP A 3 25.51 -14.22 14.49
CA ASP A 3 25.65 -12.77 14.73
C ASP A 3 26.86 -12.19 13.99
N GLN A 4 27.92 -12.98 13.82
CA GLN A 4 29.10 -12.62 13.03
C GLN A 4 28.76 -12.48 11.54
N LEU A 5 27.88 -13.35 11.03
CA LEU A 5 27.46 -13.35 9.64
C LEU A 5 26.57 -12.13 9.33
N ILE A 6 25.67 -11.80 10.26
CA ILE A 6 24.81 -10.62 10.17
C ILE A 6 25.66 -9.34 10.23
N SER A 7 26.62 -9.26 11.16
CA SER A 7 27.53 -8.11 11.27
C SER A 7 28.34 -7.88 10.00
N ASN A 8 28.96 -8.93 9.44
CA ASN A 8 29.70 -8.82 8.17
C ASN A 8 28.80 -8.41 7.00
N THR A 9 27.55 -8.90 6.97
CA THR A 9 26.61 -8.56 5.91
C THR A 9 26.20 -7.08 6.01
N CYS A 10 25.93 -6.58 7.22
CA CYS A 10 25.62 -5.17 7.46
C CYS A 10 26.81 -4.24 7.19
N GLU A 11 28.04 -4.63 7.55
CA GLU A 11 29.25 -3.89 7.23
C GLU A 11 29.48 -3.81 5.71
N ASN A 12 29.31 -4.92 4.99
CA ASN A 12 29.45 -4.94 3.54
C ASN A 12 28.37 -4.09 2.85
N LEU A 13 27.11 -4.20 3.31
CA LEU A 13 26.02 -3.37 2.78
C LEU A 13 26.26 -1.89 3.06
N SER A 14 26.74 -1.51 4.25
CA SER A 14 27.03 -0.10 4.59
C SER A 14 28.29 0.44 3.90
N ARG A 15 29.18 -0.45 3.43
CA ARG A 15 30.37 -0.09 2.62
C ARG A 15 30.02 0.15 1.15
N GLU A 16 29.06 -0.62 0.64
CA GLU A 16 28.67 -0.60 -0.78
C GLU A 16 27.47 0.32 -1.04
N TYR A 17 26.64 0.57 -0.03
CA TYR A 17 25.46 1.42 -0.10
C TYR A 17 25.54 2.53 0.93
N ASP A 18 25.25 3.75 0.51
CA ASP A 18 25.11 4.89 1.41
C ASP A 18 23.85 4.71 2.25
N CYS A 19 24.02 4.24 3.49
CA CYS A 19 22.95 4.07 4.46
C CYS A 19 22.83 5.26 5.42
N SER A 20 23.48 6.41 5.14
CA SER A 20 23.45 7.61 5.99
C SER A 20 22.03 8.14 6.21
N ASP A 21 21.13 7.85 5.25
CA ASP A 21 19.75 8.32 5.20
C ASP A 21 18.72 7.25 5.63
N ILE A 22 19.14 6.21 6.37
CA ILE A 22 18.22 5.14 6.78
C ILE A 22 17.07 5.65 7.66
N GLU A 23 17.25 6.75 8.39
CA GLU A 23 16.19 7.43 9.13
C GLU A 23 15.18 8.10 8.18
N LEU A 24 15.63 8.63 7.04
CA LEU A 24 14.74 9.19 6.00
C LEU A 24 13.86 8.11 5.36
N ILE A 25 14.30 6.84 5.38
CA ILE A 25 13.51 5.72 4.87
C ILE A 25 12.28 5.47 5.76
N ASP A 26 12.37 5.66 7.09
CA ASP A 26 11.24 5.40 7.99
C ASP A 26 10.10 6.39 7.73
N ASP A 27 10.41 7.69 7.64
CA ASP A 27 9.46 8.76 7.29
C ASP A 27 8.79 8.53 5.93
N GLN A 28 9.56 8.05 4.94
CA GLN A 28 9.00 7.74 3.62
C GLN A 28 8.07 6.54 3.68
N LEU A 29 8.45 5.48 4.40
CA LEU A 29 7.61 4.28 4.57
C LEU A 29 6.32 4.59 5.32
N GLU A 30 6.35 5.43 6.35
CA GLU A 30 5.16 5.85 7.07
C GLU A 30 4.19 6.62 6.16
N LYS A 31 4.70 7.56 5.35
CA LYS A 31 3.89 8.27 4.34
C LYS A 31 3.24 7.30 3.35
N LYS A 32 3.98 6.28 2.87
CA LYS A 32 3.41 5.27 1.96
C LYS A 32 2.36 4.39 2.65
N LEU A 33 2.54 4.04 3.93
CA LEU A 33 1.53 3.32 4.69
C LEU A 33 0.21 4.08 4.79
N ILE A 34 0.25 5.39 5.00
CA ILE A 34 -0.94 6.24 5.03
C ILE A 34 -1.66 6.19 3.68
N VAL A 35 -0.93 6.35 2.58
CA VAL A 35 -1.53 6.29 1.23
C VAL A 35 -2.16 4.93 0.95
N ILE A 36 -1.48 3.82 1.30
CA ILE A 36 -2.03 2.47 1.13
C ILE A 36 -3.30 2.28 1.97
N ASP A 37 -3.32 2.80 3.20
CA ASP A 37 -4.49 2.75 4.08
C ASP A 37 -5.68 3.54 3.49
N ASP A 38 -5.42 4.69 2.88
CA ASP A 38 -6.44 5.50 2.22
C ASP A 38 -6.97 4.81 0.95
N ILE A 39 -6.12 4.18 0.14
CA ILE A 39 -6.55 3.32 -0.98
C ILE A 39 -7.47 2.20 -0.47
N ALA A 40 -7.14 1.54 0.64
CA ALA A 40 -7.99 0.50 1.22
C ALA A 40 -9.37 1.05 1.63
N LYS A 41 -9.44 2.24 2.24
CA LYS A 41 -10.71 2.89 2.61
C LYS A 41 -11.56 3.22 1.38
N VAL A 42 -10.95 3.76 0.33
CA VAL A 42 -11.62 4.05 -0.94
C VAL A 42 -12.13 2.77 -1.60
N ALA A 43 -11.31 1.72 -1.63
CA ALA A 43 -11.70 0.43 -2.16
C ALA A 43 -12.90 -0.19 -1.41
N HIS A 44 -12.88 -0.14 -0.08
CA HIS A 44 -14.01 -0.60 0.74
C HIS A 44 -15.29 0.23 0.47
N SER A 45 -15.15 1.54 0.24
CA SER A 45 -16.27 2.41 -0.14
C SER A 45 -16.85 2.04 -1.51
N GLY A 46 -15.99 1.75 -2.50
CA GLY A 46 -16.39 1.25 -3.82
C GLY A 46 -17.15 -0.08 -3.72
N GLN A 47 -16.65 -1.02 -2.91
CA GLN A 47 -17.33 -2.29 -2.64
C GLN A 47 -18.74 -2.08 -2.07
N SER A 48 -18.91 -1.14 -1.13
CA SER A 48 -20.20 -0.79 -0.53
C SER A 48 -21.16 -0.17 -1.53
N LEU A 49 -20.69 0.73 -2.40
CA LEU A 49 -21.49 1.35 -3.47
C LEU A 49 -21.95 0.31 -4.50
N CYS A 50 -21.08 -0.59 -4.95
CA CYS A 50 -21.48 -1.69 -5.83
C CYS A 50 -22.56 -2.57 -5.17
N GLY A 51 -22.43 -2.86 -3.86
CA GLY A 51 -23.46 -3.56 -3.11
C GLY A 51 -24.82 -2.85 -3.10
N LYS A 52 -24.82 -1.51 -3.05
CA LYS A 52 -26.06 -0.70 -3.15
C LYS A 52 -26.65 -0.73 -4.56
N ILE A 53 -25.83 -0.74 -5.61
CA ILE A 53 -26.29 -0.88 -7.00
C ILE A 53 -26.93 -2.26 -7.22
N ILE A 54 -26.28 -3.34 -6.78
CA ILE A 54 -26.79 -4.71 -6.89
C ILE A 54 -28.17 -4.82 -6.19
N LYS A 55 -28.28 -4.30 -4.95
CA LYS A 55 -29.55 -4.29 -4.21
C LYS A 55 -30.60 -3.33 -4.80
N GLY A 56 -30.17 -2.26 -5.47
CA GLY A 56 -31.05 -1.27 -6.10
C GLY A 56 -31.60 -1.72 -7.44
N SER A 57 -30.85 -2.56 -8.17
CA SER A 57 -31.24 -3.14 -9.45
C SER A 57 -32.53 -3.95 -9.35
N SER A 58 -32.77 -4.63 -8.22
CA SER A 58 -34.01 -5.39 -8.01
C SER A 58 -35.22 -4.51 -7.64
N LYS A 59 -34.99 -3.25 -7.25
CA LYS A 59 -36.02 -2.31 -6.78
C LYS A 59 -36.42 -1.26 -7.83
N ASN A 60 -35.94 -1.38 -9.07
CA ASN A 60 -36.26 -0.50 -10.19
C ASN A 60 -36.14 1.01 -9.86
N ASN A 61 -35.00 1.44 -9.30
CA ASN A 61 -34.72 2.85 -9.00
C ASN A 61 -33.51 3.39 -9.79
N PRO A 62 -33.70 3.75 -11.08
CA PRO A 62 -32.61 4.15 -11.97
C PRO A 62 -31.86 5.41 -11.50
N GLN A 63 -32.56 6.37 -10.88
CA GLN A 63 -31.92 7.62 -10.43
C GLN A 63 -30.92 7.38 -9.30
N LYS A 64 -31.25 6.51 -8.34
CA LYS A 64 -30.30 6.14 -7.27
C LYS A 64 -29.11 5.36 -7.82
N ILE A 65 -29.36 4.45 -8.75
CA ILE A 65 -28.30 3.68 -9.43
C ILE A 65 -27.34 4.62 -10.16
N LYS A 66 -27.86 5.60 -10.91
CA LYS A 66 -27.05 6.60 -11.60
C LYS A 66 -26.15 7.38 -10.63
N LYS A 67 -26.71 7.88 -9.53
CA LYS A 67 -25.94 8.58 -8.48
C LYS A 67 -24.84 7.71 -7.86
N PHE A 68 -25.07 6.41 -7.71
CA PHE A 68 -24.03 5.51 -7.22
C PHE A 68 -22.95 5.28 -8.28
N GLY A 69 -23.31 5.19 -9.55
CA GLY A 69 -22.36 5.12 -10.66
C GLY A 69 -21.45 6.34 -10.74
N GLU A 70 -22.01 7.54 -10.63
CA GLU A 70 -21.24 8.80 -10.59
C GLU A 70 -20.23 8.81 -9.44
N LYS A 71 -20.64 8.37 -8.25
CA LYS A 71 -19.73 8.22 -7.10
C LYS A 71 -18.64 7.17 -7.33
N LEU A 72 -18.93 6.07 -8.02
CA LEU A 72 -17.90 5.09 -8.36
C LEU A 72 -16.83 5.71 -9.28
N THR A 73 -17.24 6.52 -10.26
CA THR A 73 -16.31 7.25 -11.12
C THR A 73 -15.43 8.22 -10.33
N GLU A 74 -15.99 8.89 -9.32
CA GLU A 74 -15.21 9.75 -8.41
C GLU A 74 -14.16 8.95 -7.64
N LEU A 75 -14.52 7.78 -7.07
CA LEU A 75 -13.58 6.92 -6.36
C LEU A 75 -12.48 6.36 -7.28
N ASP A 76 -12.82 5.99 -8.51
CA ASP A 76 -11.83 5.51 -9.50
C ASP A 76 -10.77 6.59 -9.77
N ARG A 77 -11.21 7.83 -9.98
CA ARG A 77 -10.32 8.97 -10.19
C ARG A 77 -9.47 9.24 -8.94
N GLU A 78 -10.05 9.10 -7.75
CA GLU A 78 -9.32 9.27 -6.49
C GLU A 78 -8.18 8.26 -6.38
N ILE A 79 -8.44 6.97 -6.67
CA ILE A 79 -7.43 5.90 -6.71
C ILE A 79 -6.33 6.24 -7.72
N GLU A 80 -6.71 6.68 -8.93
CA GLU A 80 -5.75 7.06 -9.98
C GLU A 80 -4.82 8.20 -9.53
N VAL A 81 -5.39 9.24 -8.91
CA VAL A 81 -4.61 10.38 -8.39
C VAL A 81 -3.67 9.96 -7.27
N MET A 82 -4.10 9.08 -6.36
CA MET A 82 -3.24 8.54 -5.30
C MET A 82 -2.03 7.80 -5.89
N GLY A 83 -2.25 6.98 -6.93
CA GLY A 83 -1.20 6.27 -7.64
C GLY A 83 -0.25 7.18 -8.40
N MET A 84 -0.77 8.17 -9.13
CA MET A 84 0.07 9.15 -9.85
C MET A 84 0.92 10.01 -8.91
N SER A 85 0.40 10.35 -7.74
CA SER A 85 1.11 11.14 -6.73
C SER A 85 2.13 10.32 -5.94
N ASN A 86 2.08 8.99 -6.04
CA ASN A 86 2.95 8.06 -5.33
C ASN A 86 3.47 6.98 -6.29
N PRO A 87 4.54 7.26 -7.06
CA PRO A 87 5.05 6.36 -8.10
C PRO A 87 5.32 4.93 -7.62
N GLU A 88 5.74 4.76 -6.36
CA GLU A 88 6.02 3.46 -5.75
C GLU A 88 4.75 2.63 -5.48
N ILE A 89 3.60 3.31 -5.32
CA ILE A 89 2.29 2.70 -5.09
C ILE A 89 1.53 2.53 -6.41
N LYS A 90 1.89 3.29 -7.46
CA LYS A 90 1.24 3.26 -8.78
C LYS A 90 0.99 1.85 -9.34
N PRO A 91 1.90 0.85 -9.21
CA PRO A 91 1.61 -0.51 -9.68
C PRO A 91 0.33 -1.11 -9.08
N LEU A 92 0.02 -0.83 -7.81
CA LEU A 92 -1.18 -1.30 -7.14
C LEU A 92 -2.46 -0.71 -7.77
N THR A 93 -2.45 0.61 -8.04
CA THR A 93 -3.59 1.32 -8.65
C THR A 93 -3.74 1.01 -10.14
N ASP A 94 -2.63 0.74 -10.82
CA ASP A 94 -2.63 0.34 -12.23
C ASP A 94 -3.23 -1.05 -12.40
N MET A 95 -2.91 -2.00 -11.52
CA MET A 95 -3.54 -3.31 -11.53
C MET A 95 -5.06 -3.22 -11.37
N PHE A 96 -5.55 -2.38 -10.45
CA PHE A 96 -6.99 -2.12 -10.32
C PHE A 96 -7.60 -1.57 -11.61
N SER A 97 -6.99 -0.55 -12.20
CA SER A 97 -7.45 0.09 -13.45
C SER A 97 -7.49 -0.93 -14.60
N LYS A 98 -6.46 -1.77 -14.71
CA LYS A 98 -6.39 -2.83 -15.73
C LYS A 98 -7.42 -3.93 -15.53
N ARG A 99 -7.74 -4.31 -14.29
CA ARG A 99 -8.86 -5.24 -14.04
C ARG A 99 -10.19 -4.62 -14.46
N LYS A 100 -10.38 -3.33 -14.17
CA LYS A 100 -11.58 -2.59 -14.55
C LYS A 100 -11.79 -2.43 -16.05
N GLU A 101 -10.72 -2.26 -16.83
CA GLU A 101 -10.78 -2.24 -18.31
C GLU A 101 -11.38 -3.55 -18.88
N ASN A 102 -11.21 -4.67 -18.18
CA ASN A 102 -11.73 -5.97 -18.58
C ASN A 102 -13.12 -6.29 -18.00
N VAL A 103 -13.73 -5.35 -17.27
CA VAL A 103 -15.08 -5.54 -16.73
C VAL A 103 -16.09 -5.37 -17.86
N ASP A 104 -16.79 -6.46 -18.16
CA ASP A 104 -17.91 -6.48 -19.09
C ASP A 104 -19.16 -7.02 -18.37
N GLY A 105 -20.33 -6.67 -18.88
CA GLY A 105 -21.60 -7.11 -18.30
C GLY A 105 -22.81 -6.72 -19.15
N GLU A 106 -23.63 -7.71 -19.46
CA GLU A 106 -24.86 -7.55 -20.25
C GLU A 106 -25.93 -6.70 -19.56
N ASN A 107 -25.83 -6.53 -18.24
CA ASN A 107 -26.70 -5.66 -17.47
C ASN A 107 -25.98 -5.01 -16.28
N ILE A 108 -26.58 -3.97 -15.72
CA ILE A 108 -26.04 -3.16 -14.63
C ILE A 108 -25.72 -4.00 -13.38
N CYS A 109 -26.51 -5.04 -13.09
CA CYS A 109 -26.28 -5.88 -11.92
C CYS A 109 -24.99 -6.71 -12.08
N LEU A 110 -24.80 -7.35 -13.24
CA LEU A 110 -23.58 -8.10 -13.55
C LEU A 110 -22.36 -7.18 -13.58
N LEU A 111 -22.48 -6.01 -14.20
CA LEU A 111 -21.44 -4.99 -14.23
C LEU A 111 -21.03 -4.57 -12.80
N ALA A 112 -22.01 -4.35 -11.92
CA ALA A 112 -21.77 -4.00 -10.52
C ALA A 112 -21.13 -5.15 -9.73
N ILE A 113 -21.48 -6.41 -10.00
CA ILE A 113 -20.84 -7.59 -9.39
C ILE A 113 -19.38 -7.69 -9.80
N ALA A 114 -19.09 -7.58 -11.09
CA ALA A 114 -17.71 -7.62 -11.61
C ALA A 114 -16.89 -6.44 -11.08
N THR A 115 -17.43 -5.22 -11.11
CA THR A 115 -16.77 -4.02 -10.54
C THR A 115 -16.52 -4.17 -9.04
N ARG A 116 -17.48 -4.74 -8.28
CA ARG A 116 -17.29 -5.02 -6.84
C ARG A 116 -16.11 -5.93 -6.58
N LYS A 117 -15.86 -6.92 -7.45
CA LYS A 117 -14.72 -7.83 -7.34
C LYS A 117 -13.40 -7.06 -7.49
N CYS A 118 -13.30 -6.13 -8.45
CA CYS A 118 -12.10 -5.29 -8.61
C CYS A 118 -11.77 -4.49 -7.34
N TYR A 119 -12.76 -3.87 -6.71
CA TYR A 119 -12.57 -3.15 -5.44
C TYR A 119 -12.20 -4.06 -4.27
N LEU A 120 -12.80 -5.27 -4.20
CA LEU A 120 -12.47 -6.24 -3.17
C LEU A 120 -11.00 -6.70 -3.28
N GLU A 121 -10.55 -6.99 -4.50
CA GLU A 121 -9.16 -7.37 -4.74
C GLU A 121 -8.20 -6.23 -4.41
N LEU A 122 -8.52 -4.98 -4.79
CA LEU A 122 -7.73 -3.81 -4.42
C LEU A 122 -7.63 -3.64 -2.89
N PHE A 123 -8.73 -3.84 -2.17
CA PHE A 123 -8.74 -3.79 -0.71
C PHE A 123 -7.81 -4.85 -0.10
N ASP A 124 -7.96 -6.10 -0.52
CA ASP A 124 -7.15 -7.22 -0.02
C ASP A 124 -5.66 -7.02 -0.32
N GLU A 125 -5.32 -6.53 -1.51
CA GLU A 125 -3.96 -6.23 -1.92
C GLU A 125 -3.36 -5.08 -1.11
N SER A 126 -4.15 -4.03 -0.86
CA SER A 126 -3.74 -2.89 -0.03
C SER A 126 -3.44 -3.33 1.41
N GLU A 127 -4.30 -4.14 2.02
CA GLU A 127 -4.10 -4.66 3.38
C GLU A 127 -2.88 -5.60 3.47
N LYS A 128 -2.65 -6.43 2.44
CA LYS A 128 -1.44 -7.27 2.36
C LYS A 128 -0.18 -6.42 2.24
N MET A 129 -0.17 -5.44 1.35
CA MET A 129 0.95 -4.53 1.16
C MET A 129 1.28 -3.79 2.45
N LYS A 130 0.26 -3.23 3.12
CA LYS A 130 0.38 -2.58 4.42
C LYS A 130 0.97 -3.50 5.50
N SER A 131 0.54 -4.76 5.56
CA SER A 131 1.09 -5.76 6.50
C SER A 131 2.57 -6.05 6.22
N ILE A 132 2.94 -6.19 4.95
CA ILE A 132 4.34 -6.39 4.53
C ILE A 132 5.18 -5.18 4.93
N LEU A 133 4.77 -3.96 4.59
CA LEU A 133 5.52 -2.74 4.92
C LEU A 133 5.70 -2.58 6.43
N LYS A 134 4.64 -2.76 7.23
CA LYS A 134 4.74 -2.72 8.70
C LYS A 134 5.74 -3.74 9.25
N SER A 135 5.75 -4.94 8.65
CA SER A 135 6.70 -5.99 9.04
C SER A 135 8.14 -5.62 8.68
N CYS A 136 8.36 -4.97 7.54
CA CYS A 136 9.66 -4.44 7.12
C CYS A 136 10.14 -3.33 8.06
N MET A 137 9.29 -2.34 8.37
CA MET A 137 9.61 -1.25 9.31
C MET A 137 10.02 -1.79 10.68
N LYS A 138 9.24 -2.74 11.23
CA LYS A 138 9.58 -3.37 12.51
C LYS A 138 10.95 -4.05 12.50
N LYS A 139 11.32 -4.70 11.39
CA LYS A 139 12.64 -5.33 11.23
C LYS A 139 13.75 -4.28 11.10
N LEU A 140 13.53 -3.21 10.34
CA LEU A 140 14.50 -2.12 10.20
C LEU A 140 14.81 -1.46 11.55
N LEU A 141 13.78 -1.15 12.34
CA LEU A 141 13.94 -0.61 13.69
C LEU A 141 14.75 -1.55 14.60
N SER A 142 14.52 -2.87 14.51
CA SER A 142 15.30 -3.85 15.29
C SER A 142 16.78 -3.91 14.91
N LEU A 143 17.12 -3.59 13.66
CA LEU A 143 18.51 -3.54 13.19
C LEU A 143 19.22 -2.26 13.66
N GLN A 144 18.52 -1.12 13.70
CA GLN A 144 19.06 0.14 14.23
C GLN A 144 19.46 0.04 15.71
N VAL A 145 18.65 -0.61 16.54
CA VAL A 145 18.95 -0.84 17.97
C VAL A 145 20.21 -1.69 18.15
N GLY A 146 20.46 -2.66 17.27
CA GLY A 146 21.67 -3.47 17.28
C GLY A 146 22.93 -2.66 16.93
N TYR A 147 22.83 -1.72 15.98
CA TYR A 147 23.96 -0.91 15.53
C TYR A 147 24.44 0.11 16.58
N ILE A 148 23.50 0.75 17.31
CA ILE A 148 23.82 1.72 18.36
C ILE A 148 24.57 1.05 19.53
N SER A 149 24.27 -0.21 19.84
CA SER A 149 24.96 -0.99 20.87
C SER A 149 26.44 -1.23 20.57
N HIS A 150 26.85 -1.26 19.29
CA HIS A 150 28.25 -1.53 18.91
C HIS A 150 29.13 -0.26 18.88
N ASN A 151 28.55 0.93 18.84
CA ASN A 151 29.29 2.20 18.84
C ASN A 151 29.66 2.73 20.25
N SER A 152 29.42 1.96 21.31
CA SER A 152 29.72 2.35 22.69
C SER A 152 31.08 1.87 23.21
N ILE A 153 31.97 1.36 22.35
CA ILE A 153 33.36 1.07 22.75
C ILE A 153 34.16 2.37 22.62
N ASN A 154 34.20 3.15 23.71
CA ASN A 154 35.22 4.17 23.94
C ASN A 154 36.60 3.48 23.91
N VAL A 155 37.22 3.41 22.74
CA VAL A 155 38.63 3.05 22.64
C VAL A 155 39.42 4.26 23.11
N ALA A 156 39.75 4.28 24.40
CA ALA A 156 40.75 5.20 24.93
C ALA A 156 42.06 4.95 24.17
N VAL A 157 42.43 5.88 23.30
CA VAL A 157 43.71 5.87 22.61
C VAL A 157 44.76 6.35 23.62
N PRO A 158 45.74 5.52 24.04
CA PRO A 158 46.81 5.99 24.89
C PRO A 158 47.66 7.00 24.10
N GLY A 159 47.75 8.22 24.62
CA GLY A 159 48.57 9.27 24.03
C GLY A 159 50.07 9.00 24.17
N ARG A 160 50.79 9.37 23.11
CA ARG A 160 52.24 9.62 22.96
C ARG A 160 53.22 8.52 23.38
#